data_AF-A0A143B464-F1
#
_entry.id   AF-A0A143B464-F1
#
_cell.length_a   1.000
_cell.length_b   1.000
_cell.length_c   1.000
_cell.angle_alpha   90.00
_cell.angle_beta   90.00
_cell.angle_gamma   90.00
#
_symmetry.space_group_name_H-M   'P 1'
#
loop_
_entity.id
_entity.type
_entity.pdbx_description
1 polymer ?
#
loop_
_entity_poly.entity_id
_entity_poly.type
_entity_poly.pdbx_seq_one_letter_code
_entity_poly.pdbx_strand_id
1 'polypeptide(L)'
;MRVACCLRLLPLLVLPFFLGCGNDSDATLVRGVVADGYLENAQVCVDRNQNRRCDPDEPAAMSDAQGAFQLIAPAHWLDESPLIAEIAAGTSINHEPEGDVVADRDYLLSTPPGAWRRAPADGRIFISPLTAMVHERMVSYPMTLTEAVAYVRAQIATDADLFVDYLAGEKGGEQAEEYARLHRIARVAALSLQDQMEIFATTAAANGFPCDKANLYAATTRQVQQKLVYYTQMTETARNNPDPRAILDANSTTPGVDEIKAKLAMMAIPAPAADPQPIYAAGLYWADLDMDQDGNLVAEYTRDGLGAPKPDGGYQLDRSSYRFDMASTTWTAVPAAELQNEYHLHLTPEGWVRCDPTIEQTLEFPGNNRVLWTDVPTGLRYSEALGVKKASGEAINTFLYGYGLTAAETAIFPAAAEFYQAISVPLQDIYTIYPERAIPIDGGSLFPPGMTSLREIAALEDFPFANEFREVMGEEVLMVYFVRGAPGAVQMNTGLMVLIDGLLYPGESRAQGVPETYLDFNRAALDAMTSAAIATLP
;
A
#
# COMPACT_ATOMS: atom_id res chain seq x y z
N MET A 1 -30.47 -16.36 22.74
CA MET A 1 -31.75 -16.36 22.00
C MET A 1 -31.41 -16.65 20.54
N ARG A 2 -31.74 -17.84 20.04
CA ARG A 2 -31.38 -18.28 18.67
C ARG A 2 -32.40 -17.69 17.69
N VAL A 3 -31.93 -16.95 16.68
CA VAL A 3 -32.78 -16.48 15.57
C VAL A 3 -32.50 -17.35 14.35
N ALA A 4 -33.51 -18.13 13.97
CA ALA A 4 -33.55 -18.93 12.77
C ALA A 4 -34.01 -18.06 11.58
N CYS A 5 -33.27 -18.09 10.47
CA CYS A 5 -33.69 -17.44 9.22
C CYS A 5 -34.37 -18.46 8.29
N CYS A 6 -35.48 -18.02 7.69
CA CYS A 6 -36.50 -18.82 7.04
C CYS A 6 -36.15 -19.11 5.57
N LEU A 7 -36.04 -20.39 5.20
CA LEU A 7 -35.76 -20.85 3.84
C LEU A 7 -37.06 -20.97 3.03
N ARG A 8 -37.17 -20.23 1.90
CA ARG A 8 -38.27 -20.38 0.92
C ARG A 8 -37.79 -21.21 -0.27
N LEU A 9 -38.42 -22.36 -0.50
CA LEU A 9 -38.24 -23.24 -1.67
C LEU A 9 -38.88 -22.64 -2.93
N LEU A 10 -38.16 -22.69 -4.06
CA LEU A 10 -38.71 -22.62 -5.43
C LEU A 10 -38.29 -23.88 -6.22
N PRO A 11 -39.07 -24.31 -7.23
CA PRO A 11 -39.03 -25.67 -7.77
C PRO A 11 -37.92 -25.88 -8.81
N LEU A 12 -37.41 -27.12 -8.75
CA LEU A 12 -36.38 -27.75 -9.57
C LEU A 12 -36.78 -27.83 -11.06
N LEU A 13 -35.99 -27.23 -11.96
CA LEU A 13 -36.05 -27.50 -13.40
C LEU A 13 -34.89 -28.45 -13.77
N VAL A 14 -35.23 -29.67 -14.16
CA VAL A 14 -34.29 -30.72 -14.57
C VAL A 14 -33.92 -30.52 -16.04
N LEU A 15 -32.63 -30.30 -16.33
CA LEU A 15 -32.03 -30.37 -17.67
C LEU A 15 -30.98 -31.51 -17.70
N PRO A 16 -30.84 -32.24 -18.82
CA PRO A 16 -30.17 -33.53 -18.86
C PRO A 16 -28.65 -33.40 -18.91
N PHE A 17 -28.00 -34.31 -18.21
CA PHE A 17 -26.57 -34.58 -18.22
C PHE A 17 -26.04 -34.85 -19.63
N PHE A 18 -25.11 -34.01 -20.09
CA PHE A 18 -24.08 -34.46 -21.03
C PHE A 18 -22.91 -35.02 -20.21
N LEU A 19 -22.77 -36.34 -20.21
CA LEU A 19 -21.55 -37.03 -19.79
C LEU A 19 -20.44 -36.73 -20.82
N GLY A 20 -19.75 -35.62 -20.64
CA GLY A 20 -18.42 -35.41 -21.19
C GLY A 20 -17.41 -36.01 -20.22
N CYS A 21 -16.71 -37.08 -20.64
CA CYS A 21 -15.48 -37.51 -19.98
C CYS A 21 -14.44 -36.40 -20.14
N GLY A 22 -14.29 -35.55 -19.13
CA GLY A 22 -13.11 -34.71 -18.94
C GLY A 22 -12.07 -35.48 -18.13
N ASN A 23 -10.82 -35.49 -18.59
CA ASN A 23 -9.67 -36.11 -17.93
C ASN A 23 -9.52 -35.60 -16.49
N ASP A 24 -9.61 -36.51 -15.53
CA ASP A 24 -9.53 -36.27 -14.09
C ASP A 24 -8.07 -36.39 -13.60
N SER A 25 -7.13 -35.70 -14.25
CA SER A 25 -5.68 -35.93 -14.06
C SER A 25 -4.81 -34.68 -13.88
N ASP A 26 -5.33 -33.63 -13.25
CA ASP A 26 -4.56 -32.41 -12.90
C ASP A 26 -4.46 -32.16 -11.38
N ALA A 27 -4.64 -33.22 -10.57
CA ALA A 27 -4.43 -33.15 -9.12
C ALA A 27 -2.95 -32.97 -8.80
N THR A 28 -2.60 -31.85 -8.15
CA THR A 28 -1.25 -31.49 -7.73
C THR A 28 -1.09 -31.70 -6.23
N LEU A 29 -0.08 -32.48 -5.82
CA LEU A 29 0.31 -32.58 -4.41
C LEU A 29 1.15 -31.37 -4.02
N VAL A 30 0.64 -30.59 -3.08
CA VAL A 30 1.31 -29.49 -2.42
C VAL A 30 1.79 -29.93 -1.06
N ARG A 31 3.04 -29.58 -0.74
CA ARG A 31 3.63 -29.72 0.58
C ARG A 31 3.94 -28.32 1.09
N GLY A 32 3.78 -28.09 2.38
CA GLY A 32 4.13 -26.80 2.94
C GLY A 32 4.30 -26.83 4.44
N VAL A 33 4.61 -25.65 4.97
CA VAL A 33 4.80 -25.37 6.37
C VAL A 33 4.05 -24.09 6.72
N VAL A 34 3.32 -24.10 7.83
CA VAL A 34 2.73 -22.90 8.43
C VAL A 34 3.54 -22.53 9.67
N ALA A 35 4.06 -21.30 9.72
CA ALA A 35 4.84 -20.86 10.86
C ALA A 35 4.74 -19.36 11.20
N ASP A 36 4.52 -19.09 12.48
CA ASP A 36 5.03 -17.95 13.23
C ASP A 36 6.25 -18.43 14.04
N GLY A 37 6.01 -19.21 15.09
CA GLY A 37 6.72 -20.49 15.36
C GLY A 37 6.01 -21.63 14.60
N TYR A 38 6.48 -22.87 14.63
CA TYR A 38 5.78 -23.93 13.89
C TYR A 38 4.37 -24.16 14.44
N LEU A 39 3.34 -24.07 13.59
CA LEU A 39 1.94 -24.10 14.03
C LEU A 39 1.33 -25.49 13.84
N GLU A 40 1.06 -26.19 14.94
CA GLU A 40 0.32 -27.46 14.97
C GLU A 40 -1.19 -27.22 14.96
N ASN A 41 -1.95 -28.11 14.31
CA ASN A 41 -3.41 -28.08 14.24
C ASN A 41 -3.95 -26.77 13.63
N ALA A 42 -3.22 -26.18 12.68
CA ALA A 42 -3.73 -25.13 11.82
C ALA A 42 -4.44 -25.78 10.61
N GLN A 43 -5.62 -25.28 10.27
CA GLN A 43 -6.38 -25.76 9.11
C GLN A 43 -5.94 -24.98 7.86
N VAL A 44 -5.28 -25.65 6.93
CA VAL A 44 -4.77 -25.05 5.69
C VAL A 44 -5.69 -25.43 4.53
N CYS A 45 -6.09 -24.46 3.71
CA CYS A 45 -6.94 -24.71 2.55
C CYS A 45 -6.65 -23.77 1.37
N VAL A 46 -7.15 -24.14 0.19
CA VAL A 46 -7.21 -23.25 -0.98
C VAL A 46 -8.46 -22.39 -0.89
N ASP A 47 -8.32 -21.09 -0.59
CA ASP A 47 -9.43 -20.13 -0.44
C ASP A 47 -9.89 -19.63 -1.81
N ARG A 48 -10.73 -20.44 -2.47
CA ARG A 48 -11.14 -20.28 -3.86
C ARG A 48 -12.10 -19.12 -4.07
N ASN A 49 -12.94 -18.89 -3.07
CA ASN A 49 -13.93 -17.82 -3.11
C ASN A 49 -13.42 -16.53 -2.45
N GLN A 50 -12.17 -16.52 -1.95
CA GLN A 50 -11.48 -15.39 -1.35
C GLN A 50 -12.22 -14.81 -0.12
N ASN A 51 -12.99 -15.65 0.59
CA ASN A 51 -13.77 -15.21 1.76
C ASN A 51 -12.97 -15.28 3.07
N ARG A 52 -11.70 -15.69 3.00
CA ARG A 52 -10.79 -15.84 4.14
C ARG A 52 -11.24 -16.90 5.15
N ARG A 53 -11.87 -17.97 4.66
CA ARG A 53 -12.29 -19.13 5.46
C ARG A 53 -11.97 -20.42 4.73
N CYS A 54 -11.71 -21.48 5.50
CA CYS A 54 -11.64 -22.81 4.93
C CYS A 54 -13.03 -23.40 4.82
N ASP A 55 -13.62 -23.30 3.62
CA ASP A 55 -14.96 -23.83 3.37
C ASP A 55 -14.96 -25.35 3.15
N PRO A 56 -16.07 -26.05 3.44
CA PRO A 56 -16.14 -27.51 3.33
C PRO A 56 -15.91 -28.07 1.92
N ASP A 57 -16.11 -27.28 0.88
CA ASP A 57 -15.89 -27.66 -0.53
C ASP A 57 -14.50 -27.30 -1.06
N GLU A 58 -13.63 -26.76 -0.20
CA GLU A 58 -12.26 -26.41 -0.53
C GLU A 58 -11.30 -27.52 -0.08
N PRO A 59 -10.26 -27.84 -0.88
CA PRO A 59 -9.23 -28.76 -0.45
C PRO A 59 -8.57 -28.23 0.83
N ALA A 60 -8.55 -29.05 1.88
CA ALA A 60 -7.99 -28.68 3.18
C ALA A 60 -7.12 -29.79 3.79
N ALA A 61 -6.20 -29.40 4.67
CA ALA A 61 -5.33 -30.28 5.45
C ALA A 61 -5.05 -29.65 6.82
N MET A 62 -4.69 -30.47 7.82
CA MET A 62 -4.21 -29.99 9.11
C MET A 62 -2.68 -30.05 9.15
N SER A 63 -2.05 -29.05 9.76
CA SER A 63 -0.61 -29.07 10.02
C SER A 63 -0.24 -29.95 11.22
N ASP A 64 0.94 -30.58 11.15
CA ASP A 64 1.53 -31.34 12.25
C ASP A 64 2.37 -30.47 13.20
N ALA A 65 3.04 -31.08 14.19
CA ALA A 65 3.86 -30.40 15.19
C ALA A 65 5.11 -29.69 14.62
N GLN A 66 5.43 -29.91 13.33
CA GLN A 66 6.47 -29.19 12.61
C GLN A 66 5.86 -28.15 11.67
N GLY A 67 4.57 -27.82 11.86
CA GLY A 67 3.80 -26.95 10.99
C GLY A 67 3.57 -27.54 9.59
N ALA A 68 3.98 -28.78 9.34
CA ALA A 68 4.00 -29.34 8.01
C ALA A 68 2.61 -29.86 7.62
N PHE A 69 2.22 -29.63 6.37
CA PHE A 69 0.96 -30.11 5.80
C PHE A 69 1.17 -30.68 4.40
N GLN A 70 0.22 -31.52 3.98
CA GLN A 70 0.14 -32.04 2.62
C GLN A 70 -1.29 -31.90 2.11
N LEU A 71 -1.44 -31.27 0.95
CA LEU A 71 -2.72 -30.94 0.36
C LEU A 71 -2.74 -31.35 -1.12
N ILE A 72 -3.86 -31.87 -1.61
CA ILE A 72 -4.03 -32.19 -3.03
C ILE A 72 -5.08 -31.25 -3.60
N ALA A 73 -4.71 -30.49 -4.63
CA ALA A 73 -5.62 -29.57 -5.31
C ALA A 73 -5.31 -29.49 -6.81
N PRO A 74 -6.27 -29.14 -7.67
CA PRO A 74 -6.00 -28.80 -9.08
C PRO A 74 -4.99 -27.66 -9.20
N ALA A 75 -4.04 -27.77 -10.14
CA ALA A 75 -2.99 -26.76 -10.32
C ALA A 75 -3.55 -25.34 -10.55
N HIS A 76 -4.61 -25.21 -11.36
CA HIS A 76 -5.23 -23.92 -11.64
C HIS A 76 -5.84 -23.25 -10.40
N TRP A 77 -6.34 -24.02 -9.42
CA TRP A 77 -6.80 -23.45 -8.15
C TRP A 77 -5.64 -22.85 -7.36
N LEU A 78 -4.48 -23.51 -7.36
CA LEU A 78 -3.29 -23.01 -6.68
C LEU A 78 -2.67 -21.78 -7.37
N ASP A 79 -2.90 -21.62 -8.67
CA ASP A 79 -2.46 -20.46 -9.45
C ASP A 79 -3.36 -19.23 -9.25
N GLU A 80 -4.66 -19.46 -9.08
CA GLU A 80 -5.69 -18.40 -9.05
C GLU A 80 -6.13 -18.02 -7.63
N SER A 81 -5.89 -18.89 -6.64
CA SER A 81 -6.38 -18.72 -5.27
C SER A 81 -5.25 -18.81 -4.24
N PRO A 82 -5.32 -18.02 -3.16
CA PRO A 82 -4.35 -18.11 -2.08
C PRO A 82 -4.51 -19.39 -1.28
N LEU A 83 -3.43 -19.79 -0.60
CA LEU A 83 -3.54 -20.70 0.52
C LEU A 83 -3.69 -19.88 1.80
N ILE A 84 -4.63 -20.26 2.64
CA ILE A 84 -4.81 -19.68 3.97
C ILE A 84 -4.63 -20.77 5.02
N ALA A 85 -4.21 -20.37 6.20
CA ALA A 85 -4.14 -21.20 7.39
C ALA A 85 -4.99 -20.54 8.48
N GLU A 86 -6.03 -21.23 8.94
CA GLU A 86 -6.83 -20.85 10.11
C GLU A 86 -6.18 -21.41 11.37
N ILE A 87 -5.80 -20.51 12.28
CA ILE A 87 -5.29 -20.84 13.61
C ILE A 87 -6.43 -20.63 14.59
N ALA A 88 -6.82 -21.70 15.29
CA ALA A 88 -8.00 -21.72 16.15
C ALA A 88 -7.62 -21.62 17.63
N ALA A 89 -8.28 -20.70 18.34
CA ALA A 89 -8.11 -20.52 19.77
C ALA A 89 -8.39 -21.81 20.54
N GLY A 90 -7.54 -22.11 21.52
CA GLY A 90 -7.65 -23.27 22.40
C GLY A 90 -7.33 -24.63 21.75
N THR A 91 -6.99 -24.67 20.46
CA THR A 91 -6.72 -25.92 19.73
C THR A 91 -5.36 -25.92 19.03
N SER A 92 -5.04 -24.85 18.31
CA SER A 92 -3.76 -24.76 17.61
C SER A 92 -2.62 -24.46 18.60
N ILE A 93 -1.44 -25.03 18.34
CA ILE A 93 -0.26 -24.89 19.20
C ILE A 93 0.85 -24.23 18.39
N ASN A 94 1.41 -23.14 18.91
CA ASN A 94 2.59 -22.49 18.38
C ASN A 94 3.84 -23.05 19.08
N HIS A 95 4.68 -23.76 18.33
CA HIS A 95 5.95 -24.31 18.81
C HIS A 95 7.06 -23.29 18.63
N GLU A 96 7.35 -22.56 19.70
CA GLU A 96 8.38 -21.53 19.76
C GLU A 96 9.65 -22.04 20.46
N PRO A 97 10.82 -21.43 20.21
CA PRO A 97 12.04 -21.75 20.94
C PRO A 97 11.91 -21.61 22.46
N GLU A 98 11.08 -20.66 22.93
CA GLU A 98 10.85 -20.42 24.36
C GLU A 98 9.83 -21.39 24.99
N GLY A 99 9.10 -22.16 24.18
CA GLY A 99 8.14 -23.18 24.60
C GLY A 99 6.86 -23.19 23.79
N ASP A 100 6.08 -24.26 23.95
CA ASP A 100 4.81 -24.44 23.26
C ASP A 100 3.74 -23.53 23.86
N VAL A 101 3.02 -22.81 23.00
CA VAL A 101 1.93 -21.90 23.38
C VAL A 101 0.66 -22.32 22.66
N VAL A 102 -0.39 -22.66 23.42
CA VAL A 102 -1.73 -22.84 22.82
C VAL A 102 -2.24 -21.46 22.40
N ALA A 103 -2.64 -21.31 21.14
CA ALA A 103 -3.20 -20.06 20.63
C ALA A 103 -4.41 -19.65 21.49
N ASP A 104 -4.44 -18.42 21.97
CA ASP A 104 -5.53 -17.89 22.81
C ASP A 104 -6.58 -17.10 22.00
N ARG A 105 -6.30 -16.87 20.72
CA ARG A 105 -7.14 -16.12 19.77
C ARG A 105 -7.20 -16.82 18.42
N ASP A 106 -8.31 -16.61 17.72
CA ASP A 106 -8.44 -16.98 16.32
C ASP A 106 -7.68 -15.99 15.46
N TYR A 107 -6.84 -16.47 14.55
CA TYR A 107 -6.22 -15.63 13.53
C TYR A 107 -5.95 -16.40 12.24
N LEU A 108 -5.54 -15.68 11.20
CA LEU A 108 -5.31 -16.22 9.87
C LEU A 108 -3.91 -15.86 9.39
N LEU A 109 -3.20 -16.83 8.81
CA LEU A 109 -2.03 -16.58 7.97
C LEU A 109 -2.35 -16.96 6.53
N SER A 110 -1.62 -16.39 5.58
CA SER A 110 -1.86 -16.68 4.17
C SER A 110 -0.60 -16.54 3.33
N THR A 111 -0.64 -17.10 2.13
CA THR A 111 0.38 -16.92 1.11
C THR A 111 -0.33 -16.70 -0.24
N PRO A 112 0.18 -15.80 -1.10
CA PRO A 112 -0.54 -15.38 -2.30
C PRO A 112 -0.76 -16.50 -3.32
N PRO A 113 -1.70 -16.33 -4.27
CA PRO A 113 -1.86 -17.22 -5.41
C PRO A 113 -0.53 -17.45 -6.15
N GLY A 114 -0.30 -18.67 -6.63
CA GLY A 114 0.91 -19.03 -7.37
C GLY A 114 2.18 -19.16 -6.52
N ALA A 115 2.12 -18.94 -5.19
CA ALA A 115 3.27 -19.13 -4.28
C ALA A 115 3.88 -20.54 -4.38
N TRP A 116 3.07 -21.55 -4.72
CA TRP A 116 3.53 -22.91 -4.94
C TRP A 116 4.57 -23.06 -6.05
N ARG A 117 4.57 -22.16 -7.04
CA ARG A 117 5.58 -22.12 -8.11
C ARG A 117 6.91 -21.52 -7.66
N ARG A 118 6.93 -20.87 -6.50
CA ARG A 118 8.12 -20.29 -5.87
C ARG A 118 8.68 -21.15 -4.75
N ALA A 119 8.12 -22.35 -4.52
CA ALA A 119 8.66 -23.25 -3.54
C ALA A 119 10.17 -23.46 -3.81
N PRO A 120 11.04 -23.33 -2.78
CA PRO A 120 12.48 -23.54 -2.92
C PRO A 120 12.77 -24.99 -3.33
N ALA A 121 14.06 -25.35 -3.45
CA ALA A 121 14.47 -26.68 -3.95
C ALA A 121 13.87 -27.88 -3.17
N ASP A 122 13.40 -27.68 -1.93
CA ASP A 122 12.72 -28.69 -1.12
C ASP A 122 11.22 -28.85 -1.45
N GLY A 123 10.68 -28.02 -2.34
CA GLY A 123 9.31 -28.07 -2.85
C GLY A 123 8.24 -27.69 -1.82
N ARG A 124 8.61 -27.09 -0.68
CA ARG A 124 7.65 -26.72 0.37
C ARG A 124 7.21 -25.27 0.24
N ILE A 125 5.90 -25.06 0.23
CA ILE A 125 5.31 -23.72 0.38
C ILE A 125 5.46 -23.26 1.81
N PHE A 126 5.73 -21.98 2.02
CA PHE A 126 5.77 -21.39 3.34
C PHE A 126 4.61 -20.41 3.53
N ILE A 127 3.85 -20.60 4.61
CA ILE A 127 2.77 -19.71 5.05
C ILE A 127 3.21 -19.08 6.38
N SER A 128 3.43 -17.77 6.37
CA SER A 128 3.96 -17.03 7.52
C SER A 128 3.33 -15.63 7.64
N PRO A 129 3.57 -14.91 8.76
CA PRO A 129 3.19 -13.51 8.87
C PRO A 129 3.72 -12.66 7.70
N LEU A 130 4.95 -12.90 7.22
CA LEU A 130 5.54 -12.13 6.13
C LEU A 130 4.90 -12.45 4.77
N THR A 131 4.56 -13.72 4.49
CA THR A 131 3.82 -14.05 3.25
C THR A 131 2.37 -13.55 3.29
N ALA A 132 1.77 -13.48 4.48
CA ALA A 132 0.45 -12.88 4.67
C ALA A 132 0.46 -11.39 4.31
N MET A 133 1.51 -10.67 4.72
CA MET A 133 1.71 -9.27 4.33
C MET A 133 1.87 -9.10 2.82
N VAL A 134 2.61 -9.99 2.15
CA VAL A 134 2.74 -9.97 0.68
C VAL A 134 1.39 -10.20 0.01
N HIS A 135 0.64 -11.20 0.47
CA HIS A 135 -0.68 -11.51 -0.08
C HIS A 135 -1.65 -10.34 0.09
N GLU A 136 -1.68 -9.72 1.28
CA GLU A 136 -2.55 -8.57 1.52
C GLU A 136 -2.21 -7.39 0.61
N ARG A 137 -0.92 -7.16 0.30
CA ARG A 137 -0.53 -6.11 -0.65
C ARG A 137 -1.10 -6.30 -2.04
N MET A 138 -1.16 -7.56 -2.51
CA MET A 138 -1.77 -7.88 -3.81
C MET A 138 -3.29 -7.73 -3.81
N VAL A 139 -3.93 -7.88 -2.64
CA VAL A 139 -5.39 -7.79 -2.52
C VAL A 139 -5.84 -6.35 -2.36
N SER A 140 -5.15 -5.60 -1.50
CA SER A 140 -5.46 -4.20 -1.19
C SER A 140 -5.03 -3.23 -2.30
N TYR A 141 -4.17 -3.65 -3.23
CA TYR A 141 -3.60 -2.79 -4.26
C TYR A 141 -3.37 -3.59 -5.56
N PRO A 142 -3.41 -2.97 -6.75
CA PRO A 142 -3.11 -3.62 -8.04
C PRO A 142 -1.62 -3.98 -8.21
N MET A 143 -1.03 -4.72 -7.26
CA MET A 143 0.36 -5.20 -7.30
C MET A 143 0.44 -6.60 -7.90
N THR A 144 1.48 -6.83 -8.68
CA THR A 144 1.97 -8.18 -8.98
C THR A 144 2.64 -8.79 -7.74
N LEU A 145 2.78 -10.12 -7.74
CA LEU A 145 3.52 -10.83 -6.69
C LEU A 145 4.93 -10.26 -6.50
N THR A 146 5.66 -10.02 -7.59
CA THR A 146 7.03 -9.49 -7.52
C THR A 146 7.09 -8.11 -6.86
N GLU A 147 6.19 -7.20 -7.21
CA GLU A 147 6.11 -5.87 -6.58
C GLU A 147 5.75 -5.97 -5.11
N ALA A 148 4.78 -6.83 -4.75
CA ALA A 148 4.37 -7.03 -3.37
C ALA A 148 5.50 -7.63 -2.51
N VAL A 149 6.22 -8.66 -2.99
CA VAL A 149 7.40 -9.21 -2.31
C VAL A 149 8.41 -8.11 -2.03
N ALA A 150 8.70 -7.33 -3.07
CA ALA A 150 9.78 -6.37 -3.03
C ALA A 150 9.42 -5.16 -2.15
N TYR A 151 8.14 -4.75 -2.10
CA TYR A 151 7.64 -3.78 -1.12
C TYR A 151 7.79 -4.27 0.33
N VAL A 152 7.38 -5.50 0.65
CA VAL A 152 7.52 -6.06 2.01
C VAL A 152 8.99 -6.14 2.41
N ARG A 153 9.85 -6.61 1.50
CA ARG A 153 11.31 -6.64 1.68
C ARG A 153 11.90 -5.28 2.01
N ALA A 154 11.45 -4.24 1.30
CA ALA A 154 11.92 -2.87 1.54
C ALA A 154 11.54 -2.38 2.94
N GLN A 155 10.32 -2.66 3.40
CA GLN A 155 9.88 -2.25 4.74
C GLN A 155 10.66 -2.91 5.87
N ILE A 156 11.14 -4.14 5.65
CA ILE A 156 11.94 -4.89 6.63
C ILE A 156 13.42 -4.92 6.25
N ALA A 157 13.88 -4.07 5.33
CA ALA A 157 15.28 -3.93 4.90
C ALA A 157 16.01 -5.27 4.69
N THR A 158 15.44 -6.18 3.89
CA THR A 158 16.02 -7.50 3.60
C THR A 158 16.10 -7.82 2.11
N ASP A 159 17.13 -8.56 1.73
CA ASP A 159 17.26 -9.23 0.43
C ASP A 159 17.04 -10.76 0.53
N ALA A 160 16.69 -11.29 1.71
CA ALA A 160 16.39 -12.71 1.90
C ALA A 160 14.98 -13.06 1.42
N ASP A 161 14.78 -14.30 0.94
CA ASP A 161 13.49 -14.74 0.41
C ASP A 161 12.46 -14.85 1.55
N LEU A 162 11.25 -14.34 1.32
CA LEU A 162 10.16 -14.37 2.29
C LEU A 162 9.35 -15.67 2.23
N PHE A 163 9.55 -16.47 1.17
CA PHE A 163 8.81 -17.70 0.88
C PHE A 163 9.55 -18.98 1.29
N VAL A 164 10.68 -18.85 2.00
CA VAL A 164 11.45 -19.98 2.53
C VAL A 164 11.18 -20.15 4.02
N ASP A 165 11.29 -21.40 4.50
CA ASP A 165 11.21 -21.75 5.92
C ASP A 165 12.42 -21.17 6.68
N TYR A 166 12.32 -19.90 7.06
CA TYR A 166 13.38 -19.19 7.76
C TYR A 166 13.60 -19.70 9.20
N LEU A 167 12.67 -20.47 9.78
CA LEU A 167 12.88 -21.16 11.06
C LEU A 167 13.83 -22.35 10.93
N ALA A 168 13.78 -23.05 9.79
CA ALA A 168 14.81 -24.02 9.45
C ALA A 168 16.13 -23.33 9.06
N GLY A 169 16.03 -22.23 8.29
CA GLY A 169 17.18 -21.46 7.82
C GLY A 169 18.01 -20.80 8.94
N GLU A 170 17.39 -20.36 10.03
CA GLU A 170 18.10 -19.77 11.17
C GLU A 170 18.96 -20.78 11.94
N LYS A 171 18.71 -22.09 11.78
CA LYS A 171 19.47 -23.15 12.45
C LYS A 171 20.84 -23.41 11.81
N GLY A 172 21.11 -22.85 10.62
CA GLY A 172 22.41 -22.93 9.96
C GLY A 172 22.40 -22.53 8.49
N GLY A 173 23.56 -22.12 7.97
CA GLY A 173 23.74 -21.65 6.59
C GLY A 173 24.28 -20.21 6.54
N GLU A 174 24.60 -19.72 5.35
CA GLU A 174 25.19 -18.38 5.16
C GLU A 174 24.25 -17.24 5.60
N GLN A 175 22.93 -17.46 5.55
CA GLN A 175 21.90 -16.47 5.89
C GLN A 175 21.26 -16.71 7.27
N ALA A 176 21.84 -17.57 8.13
CA ALA A 176 21.21 -17.97 9.40
C ALA A 176 20.86 -16.77 10.31
N GLU A 177 21.75 -15.78 10.43
CA GLU A 177 21.49 -14.57 11.23
C GLU A 177 20.36 -13.71 10.65
N GLU A 178 20.29 -13.62 9.31
CA GLU A 178 19.24 -12.89 8.61
C GLU A 178 17.89 -13.60 8.76
N TYR A 179 17.86 -14.93 8.68
CA TYR A 179 16.66 -15.70 8.93
C TYR A 179 16.19 -15.61 10.38
N ALA A 180 17.11 -15.62 11.34
CA ALA A 180 16.78 -15.37 12.74
C ALA A 180 16.18 -13.97 12.94
N ARG A 181 16.66 -12.99 12.18
CA ARG A 181 16.11 -11.63 12.18
C ARG A 181 14.72 -11.58 11.58
N LEU A 182 14.49 -12.21 10.42
CA LEU A 182 13.16 -12.30 9.81
C LEU A 182 12.15 -12.98 10.74
N HIS A 183 12.56 -14.06 11.41
CA HIS A 183 11.73 -14.76 12.38
C HIS A 183 11.30 -13.84 13.52
N ARG A 184 12.22 -13.06 14.12
CA ARG A 184 11.86 -12.09 15.18
C ARG A 184 10.86 -11.03 14.72
N ILE A 185 11.03 -10.49 13.50
CA ILE A 185 10.10 -9.51 12.93
C ILE A 185 8.73 -10.14 12.69
N ALA A 186 8.70 -11.37 12.16
CA ALA A 186 7.47 -12.12 11.90
C ALA A 186 6.67 -12.38 13.18
N ARG A 187 7.33 -12.72 14.29
CA ARG A 187 6.68 -12.91 15.60
C ARG A 187 6.00 -11.66 16.13
N VAL A 188 6.65 -10.50 16.02
CA VAL A 188 6.01 -9.23 16.38
C VAL A 188 4.80 -8.95 15.47
N ALA A 189 4.92 -9.21 14.17
CA ALA A 189 3.82 -9.04 13.22
C ALA A 189 2.65 -10.01 13.50
N ALA A 190 2.91 -11.26 13.87
CA ALA A 190 1.89 -12.24 14.22
C ALA A 190 1.12 -11.86 15.48
N LEU A 191 1.81 -11.47 16.55
CA LEU A 191 1.18 -10.96 17.77
C LEU A 191 0.35 -9.71 17.48
N SER A 192 0.86 -8.81 16.63
CA SER A 192 0.12 -7.63 16.21
C SER A 192 -1.14 -7.99 15.41
N LEU A 193 -1.06 -8.97 14.50
CA LEU A 193 -2.24 -9.47 13.77
C LEU A 193 -3.30 -10.00 14.73
N GLN A 194 -2.90 -10.81 15.71
CA GLN A 194 -3.79 -11.35 16.73
C GLN A 194 -4.49 -10.24 17.53
N ASP A 195 -3.72 -9.28 18.07
CA ASP A 195 -4.25 -8.14 18.83
C ASP A 195 -5.19 -7.28 17.98
N GLN A 196 -4.79 -6.94 16.74
CA GLN A 196 -5.62 -6.12 15.86
C GLN A 196 -6.89 -6.84 15.43
N MET A 197 -6.85 -8.15 15.16
CA MET A 197 -8.04 -8.94 14.84
C MET A 197 -9.05 -8.92 16.00
N GLU A 198 -8.60 -9.10 17.23
CA GLU A 198 -9.48 -9.00 18.40
C GLU A 198 -10.04 -7.57 18.57
N ILE A 199 -9.19 -6.54 18.48
CA ILE A 199 -9.60 -5.13 18.63
C ILE A 199 -10.66 -4.76 17.59
N PHE A 200 -10.43 -5.07 16.32
CA PHE A 200 -11.36 -4.74 15.25
C PHE A 200 -12.66 -5.55 15.36
N ALA A 201 -12.58 -6.85 15.64
CA ALA A 201 -13.76 -7.71 15.76
C ALA A 201 -14.65 -7.29 16.92
N THR A 202 -14.06 -7.04 18.10
CA THR A 202 -14.80 -6.62 19.30
C THR A 202 -15.41 -5.23 19.12
N THR A 203 -14.67 -4.29 18.54
CA THR A 203 -15.17 -2.94 18.26
C THR A 203 -16.30 -2.97 17.24
N ALA A 204 -16.15 -3.74 16.15
CA ALA A 204 -17.19 -3.89 15.15
C ALA A 204 -18.47 -4.50 15.75
N ALA A 205 -18.34 -5.56 16.55
CA ALA A 205 -19.47 -6.19 17.22
C ALA A 205 -20.16 -5.24 18.21
N ALA A 206 -19.41 -4.49 19.01
CA ALA A 206 -19.94 -3.55 20.00
C ALA A 206 -20.71 -2.39 19.36
N ASN A 207 -20.33 -1.96 18.16
CA ASN A 207 -20.92 -0.83 17.45
C ASN A 207 -21.82 -1.23 16.28
N GLY A 208 -22.02 -2.53 16.02
CA GLY A 208 -22.86 -3.04 14.95
C GLY A 208 -22.32 -2.73 13.54
N PHE A 209 -21.01 -2.61 13.37
CA PHE A 209 -20.40 -2.37 12.07
C PHE A 209 -20.48 -3.65 11.21
N PRO A 210 -20.77 -3.54 9.90
CA PRO A 210 -20.61 -4.66 8.98
C PRO A 210 -19.17 -5.17 9.03
N CYS A 211 -19.02 -6.46 9.30
CA CYS A 211 -17.71 -7.08 9.51
C CYS A 211 -17.77 -8.53 9.05
N ASP A 212 -17.61 -8.76 7.76
CA ASP A 212 -17.24 -10.08 7.26
C ASP A 212 -15.75 -10.34 7.50
N LYS A 213 -15.36 -11.62 7.46
CA LYS A 213 -14.01 -12.05 7.82
C LYS A 213 -12.96 -11.54 6.84
N ALA A 214 -13.33 -11.35 5.56
CA ALA A 214 -12.41 -10.86 4.55
C ALA A 214 -12.03 -9.39 4.79
N ASN A 215 -13.03 -8.55 5.05
CA ASN A 215 -12.82 -7.13 5.36
C ASN A 215 -12.09 -6.94 6.70
N LEU A 216 -12.42 -7.76 7.70
CA LEU A 216 -11.69 -7.76 8.97
C LEU A 216 -10.21 -8.07 8.75
N TYR A 217 -9.91 -9.18 8.07
CA TYR A 217 -8.55 -9.61 7.82
C TYR A 217 -7.74 -8.59 7.01
N ALA A 218 -8.34 -8.02 5.96
CA ALA A 218 -7.70 -7.01 5.14
C ALA A 218 -7.38 -5.74 5.96
N ALA A 219 -8.35 -5.26 6.75
CA ALA A 219 -8.19 -4.07 7.57
C ALA A 219 -7.10 -4.24 8.63
N THR A 220 -7.07 -5.40 9.31
CA THR A 220 -6.10 -5.68 10.38
C THR A 220 -4.72 -5.93 9.81
N THR A 221 -4.61 -6.66 8.70
CA THR A 221 -3.31 -6.92 8.06
C THR A 221 -2.71 -5.63 7.50
N ARG A 222 -3.53 -4.75 6.90
CA ARG A 222 -3.10 -3.41 6.50
C ARG A 222 -2.63 -2.57 7.70
N GLN A 223 -3.32 -2.65 8.84
CA GLN A 223 -2.92 -1.97 10.07
C GLN A 223 -1.57 -2.44 10.59
N VAL A 224 -1.32 -3.76 10.61
CA VAL A 224 -0.03 -4.32 11.01
C VAL A 224 1.07 -3.91 10.03
N GLN A 225 0.78 -3.92 8.73
CA GLN A 225 1.72 -3.54 7.69
C GLN A 225 2.19 -2.09 7.77
N GLN A 226 1.32 -1.17 8.21
CA GLN A 226 1.69 0.24 8.45
C GLN A 226 2.72 0.37 9.59
N LYS A 227 2.73 -0.57 10.54
CA LYS A 227 3.66 -0.61 11.67
C LYS A 227 4.91 -1.46 11.41
N LEU A 228 5.03 -2.12 10.25
CA LEU A 228 6.08 -3.10 9.98
C LEU A 228 7.50 -2.51 9.98
N VAL A 229 7.69 -1.29 9.46
CA VAL A 229 8.97 -0.57 9.51
C VAL A 229 9.37 -0.29 10.96
N TYR A 230 8.41 0.15 11.77
CA TYR A 230 8.62 0.41 13.19
C TYR A 230 8.99 -0.88 13.95
N TYR A 231 8.24 -1.97 13.73
CA TYR A 231 8.56 -3.27 14.34
C TYR A 231 9.98 -3.70 14.00
N THR A 232 10.38 -3.54 12.74
CA THR A 232 11.76 -3.80 12.29
C THR A 232 12.78 -2.99 13.10
N GLN A 233 12.59 -1.66 13.22
CA GLN A 233 13.49 -0.78 13.97
C GLN A 233 13.60 -1.17 15.45
N MET A 234 12.48 -1.51 16.08
CA MET A 234 12.45 -1.90 17.49
C MET A 234 13.09 -3.26 17.73
N THR A 235 12.85 -4.24 16.85
CA THR A 235 13.51 -5.55 16.90
C THR A 235 15.03 -5.43 16.78
N GLU A 236 15.53 -4.50 15.96
CA GLU A 236 16.98 -4.23 15.85
C GLU A 236 17.56 -3.58 17.11
N THR A 237 16.79 -2.73 17.78
CA THR A 237 17.24 -2.03 19.00
C THR A 237 17.26 -2.97 20.21
N ALA A 238 16.34 -3.93 20.27
CA ALA A 238 16.17 -4.88 21.37
C ALA A 238 17.12 -6.12 21.31
N ARG A 239 18.22 -6.03 20.55
CA ARG A 239 19.15 -7.11 20.13
C ARG A 239 19.52 -8.21 21.13
N ASN A 240 19.47 -7.95 22.44
CA ASN A 240 19.96 -8.90 23.45
C ASN A 240 18.88 -9.78 24.10
N ASN A 241 17.59 -9.45 23.96
CA ASN A 241 16.45 -10.35 24.25
C ASN A 241 15.12 -9.67 23.86
N PRO A 242 14.77 -9.64 22.55
CA PRO A 242 13.55 -9.00 22.10
C PRO A 242 12.37 -9.91 22.37
N ASP A 243 11.82 -9.85 23.59
CA ASP A 243 10.47 -10.38 23.82
C ASP A 243 9.52 -9.72 22.79
N PRO A 244 8.97 -10.49 21.83
CA PRO A 244 8.13 -9.91 20.78
C PRO A 244 6.92 -9.18 21.34
N ARG A 245 6.41 -9.62 22.50
CA ARG A 245 5.29 -8.97 23.18
C ARG A 245 5.69 -7.63 23.77
N ALA A 246 6.87 -7.53 24.40
CA ALA A 246 7.37 -6.27 24.92
C ALA A 246 7.57 -5.22 23.81
N ILE A 247 8.04 -5.64 22.63
CA ILE A 247 8.16 -4.76 21.45
C ILE A 247 6.79 -4.24 21.01
N LEU A 248 5.79 -5.14 20.93
CA LEU A 248 4.44 -4.77 20.52
C LEU A 248 3.80 -3.80 21.52
N ASP A 249 3.87 -4.11 22.80
CA ASP A 249 3.24 -3.33 23.87
C ASP A 249 3.83 -1.91 23.96
N ALA A 250 5.14 -1.75 23.73
CA ALA A 250 5.82 -0.45 23.71
C ALA A 250 5.30 0.52 22.64
N ASN A 251 4.56 0.03 21.63
CA ASN A 251 3.96 0.86 20.57
C ASN A 251 2.50 0.49 20.27
N SER A 252 1.82 -0.04 21.27
CA SER A 252 0.41 -0.40 21.20
C SER A 252 -0.46 0.87 21.23
N THR A 253 -0.64 1.48 20.06
CA THR A 253 -1.75 2.42 19.85
C THR A 253 -2.98 1.66 19.39
N THR A 254 -4.02 1.68 20.23
CA THR A 254 -5.34 1.17 19.86
C THR A 254 -6.03 2.17 18.93
N PRO A 255 -6.41 1.77 17.71
CA PRO A 255 -7.19 2.61 16.81
C PRO A 255 -8.49 3.10 17.46
N GLY A 256 -8.89 4.33 17.14
CA GLY A 256 -10.18 4.86 17.59
C GLY A 256 -11.36 4.11 16.95
N VAL A 257 -12.55 4.20 17.55
CA VAL A 257 -13.77 3.55 17.02
C VAL A 257 -14.08 4.01 15.60
N ASP A 258 -13.97 5.32 15.33
CA ASP A 258 -14.21 5.90 14.01
C ASP A 258 -13.15 5.47 12.99
N GLU A 259 -11.90 5.23 13.44
CA GLU A 259 -10.83 4.67 12.61
C GLU A 259 -11.17 3.27 12.13
N ILE A 260 -11.59 2.43 13.08
CA ILE A 260 -11.97 1.05 12.81
C ILE A 260 -13.16 1.02 11.85
N LYS A 261 -14.17 1.86 12.09
CA LYS A 261 -15.33 2.00 11.20
C LYS A 261 -14.90 2.36 9.78
N ALA A 262 -14.06 3.39 9.61
CA ALA A 262 -13.61 3.84 8.30
C ALA A 262 -12.76 2.79 7.59
N LYS A 263 -11.85 2.11 8.31
CA LYS A 263 -11.00 1.05 7.75
C LYS A 263 -11.84 -0.14 7.28
N LEU A 264 -12.79 -0.60 8.07
CA LEU A 264 -13.68 -1.70 7.68
C LEU A 264 -14.54 -1.34 6.46
N ALA A 265 -15.13 -0.14 6.46
CA ALA A 265 -15.92 0.33 5.32
C ALA A 265 -15.10 0.46 4.03
N MET A 266 -13.85 0.96 4.12
CA MET A 266 -12.95 1.07 2.97
C MET A 266 -12.55 -0.30 2.39
N MET A 267 -12.38 -1.32 3.24
CA MET A 267 -12.07 -2.68 2.78
C MET A 267 -13.27 -3.33 2.08
N ALA A 268 -14.49 -3.01 2.52
CA ALA A 268 -15.71 -3.53 1.91
C ALA A 268 -15.95 -3.07 0.46
N ILE A 269 -15.21 -2.06 0.00
CA ILE A 269 -15.31 -1.54 -1.36
C ILE A 269 -14.24 -2.22 -2.24
N PRO A 270 -14.64 -3.04 -3.23
CA PRO A 270 -13.68 -3.69 -4.12
C PRO A 270 -12.82 -2.68 -4.88
N ALA A 271 -11.54 -3.01 -5.09
CA ALA A 271 -10.57 -2.18 -5.81
C ALA A 271 -9.92 -2.90 -7.00
N PRO A 272 -10.69 -3.41 -7.99
CA PRO A 272 -10.13 -4.06 -9.16
C PRO A 272 -9.15 -3.15 -9.91
N ALA A 273 -8.15 -3.74 -10.56
CA ALA A 273 -7.27 -3.03 -11.48
C ALA A 273 -8.09 -2.37 -12.61
N ALA A 274 -7.72 -1.14 -12.96
CA ALA A 274 -8.39 -0.31 -13.95
C ALA A 274 -7.45 0.04 -15.10
N ASP A 275 -8.00 0.19 -16.31
CA ASP A 275 -7.24 0.69 -17.46
C ASP A 275 -6.99 2.21 -17.29
N PRO A 276 -5.75 2.67 -17.15
CA PRO A 276 -5.45 4.08 -16.92
C PRO A 276 -5.76 4.97 -18.12
N GLN A 277 -5.68 4.49 -19.36
CA GLN A 277 -5.85 5.35 -20.53
C GLN A 277 -7.18 6.11 -20.57
N PRO A 278 -8.36 5.46 -20.43
CA PRO A 278 -9.64 6.17 -20.38
C PRO A 278 -9.77 7.10 -19.17
N ILE A 279 -9.07 6.80 -18.06
CA ILE A 279 -9.10 7.61 -16.84
C ILE A 279 -8.36 8.93 -17.06
N TYR A 280 -7.13 8.88 -17.57
CA TYR A 280 -6.39 10.09 -17.96
C TYR A 280 -7.08 10.86 -19.10
N ALA A 281 -7.79 10.17 -20.00
CA ALA A 281 -8.58 10.84 -21.04
C ALA A 281 -9.75 11.65 -20.46
N ALA A 282 -10.39 11.18 -19.39
CA ALA A 282 -11.40 11.93 -18.65
C ALA A 282 -10.76 13.06 -17.80
N GLY A 283 -9.55 12.83 -17.31
CA GLY A 283 -8.85 13.70 -16.38
C GLY A 283 -8.80 13.04 -15.00
N LEU A 284 -7.60 12.86 -14.49
CA LEU A 284 -7.29 12.20 -13.24
C LEU A 284 -7.04 13.26 -12.16
N TYR A 285 -7.83 13.25 -11.10
CA TYR A 285 -7.84 14.33 -10.11
C TYR A 285 -7.25 13.85 -8.78
N TRP A 286 -6.19 14.49 -8.29
CA TRP A 286 -5.66 14.31 -6.92
C TRP A 286 -5.67 15.63 -6.16
N ALA A 287 -5.81 15.54 -4.85
CA ALA A 287 -5.59 16.68 -3.97
C ALA A 287 -4.31 16.49 -3.15
N ASP A 288 -3.92 17.51 -2.43
CA ASP A 288 -2.89 17.45 -1.42
C ASP A 288 -3.13 18.56 -0.38
N LEU A 289 -2.61 18.31 0.81
CA LEU A 289 -2.64 19.25 1.92
C LEU A 289 -1.20 19.39 2.41
N ASP A 290 -0.66 20.58 2.24
CA ASP A 290 0.71 20.90 2.62
C ASP A 290 0.75 22.13 3.54
N MET A 291 1.90 22.39 4.13
CA MET A 291 2.17 23.61 4.88
C MET A 291 3.00 24.54 4.01
N ASP A 292 2.59 25.80 3.86
CA ASP A 292 3.42 26.80 3.20
C ASP A 292 4.67 27.17 4.05
N GLN A 293 5.55 27.98 3.47
CA GLN A 293 6.79 28.44 4.12
C GLN A 293 6.55 29.25 5.40
N ASP A 294 5.35 29.79 5.58
CA ASP A 294 4.94 30.55 6.75
C ASP A 294 4.24 29.65 7.81
N GLY A 295 4.13 28.35 7.54
CA GLY A 295 3.49 27.38 8.42
C GLY A 295 1.97 27.46 8.42
N ASN A 296 1.35 27.96 7.34
CA ASN A 296 -0.09 27.88 7.13
C ASN A 296 -0.45 26.63 6.34
N LEU A 297 -1.60 26.04 6.66
CA LEU A 297 -2.15 24.94 5.88
C LEU A 297 -2.62 25.44 4.51
N VAL A 298 -2.23 24.72 3.46
CA VAL A 298 -2.60 24.95 2.07
C VAL A 298 -3.27 23.70 1.53
N ALA A 299 -4.41 23.87 0.89
CA ALA A 299 -5.09 22.80 0.17
C ALA A 299 -4.95 23.03 -1.33
N GLU A 300 -4.45 22.02 -2.04
CA GLU A 300 -4.30 22.03 -3.49
C GLU A 300 -5.06 20.85 -4.11
N TYR A 301 -5.47 21.02 -5.36
CA TYR A 301 -5.83 19.90 -6.21
C TYR A 301 -5.29 20.07 -7.62
N THR A 302 -4.98 18.94 -8.23
CA THR A 302 -4.41 18.84 -9.56
C THR A 302 -5.22 17.89 -10.42
N ARG A 303 -5.39 18.27 -11.68
CA ARG A 303 -5.93 17.44 -12.75
C ARG A 303 -4.79 17.05 -13.68
N ASP A 304 -4.62 15.75 -13.88
CA ASP A 304 -3.70 15.12 -14.83
C ASP A 304 -4.46 14.50 -15.99
N GLY A 305 -4.14 14.90 -17.22
CA GLY A 305 -4.87 14.48 -18.42
C GLY A 305 -3.97 14.14 -19.61
N LEU A 306 -4.60 13.68 -20.69
CA LEU A 306 -3.93 13.46 -21.96
C LEU A 306 -3.83 14.78 -22.75
N GLY A 307 -2.61 15.28 -22.90
CA GLY A 307 -2.27 16.40 -23.77
C GLY A 307 -2.05 15.98 -25.23
N ALA A 308 -1.17 16.69 -25.94
CA ALA A 308 -0.90 16.43 -27.35
C ALA A 308 -0.33 15.01 -27.57
N PRO A 309 -0.81 14.26 -28.58
CA PRO A 309 -0.25 12.95 -28.91
C PRO A 309 1.19 13.09 -29.41
N LYS A 310 2.05 12.15 -29.04
CA LYS A 310 3.45 12.17 -29.43
C LYS A 310 3.73 11.33 -30.69
N PRO A 311 4.75 11.71 -31.51
CA PRO A 311 5.09 10.99 -32.74
C PRO A 311 5.51 9.52 -32.53
N ASP A 312 6.10 9.20 -31.38
CA ASP A 312 6.59 7.87 -30.97
C ASP A 312 5.55 7.05 -30.19
N GLY A 313 4.33 7.58 -30.04
CA GLY A 313 3.27 6.98 -29.25
C GLY A 313 3.14 7.62 -27.87
N GLY A 314 1.97 7.46 -27.25
CA GLY A 314 1.66 8.14 -25.99
C GLY A 314 1.27 9.61 -26.16
N TYR A 315 1.29 10.34 -25.06
CA TYR A 315 0.76 11.69 -24.93
C TYR A 315 1.69 12.56 -24.08
N GLN A 316 1.72 13.86 -24.33
CA GLN A 316 2.17 14.81 -23.31
C GLN A 316 1.19 14.79 -22.14
N LEU A 317 1.68 14.98 -20.92
CA LEU A 317 0.82 15.20 -19.76
C LEU A 317 0.20 16.60 -19.86
N ASP A 318 -1.12 16.68 -19.68
CA ASP A 318 -1.85 17.92 -19.48
C ASP A 318 -2.16 18.07 -17.99
N ARG A 319 -1.40 18.92 -17.28
CA ARG A 319 -1.54 19.13 -15.83
C ARG A 319 -2.10 20.52 -15.54
N SER A 320 -3.09 20.58 -14.66
CA SER A 320 -3.68 21.83 -14.16
C SER A 320 -3.88 21.77 -12.65
N SER A 321 -3.26 22.69 -11.90
CA SER A 321 -3.33 22.73 -10.43
C SER A 321 -4.11 23.96 -9.94
N TYR A 322 -4.75 23.80 -8.78
CA TYR A 322 -5.62 24.79 -8.16
C TYR A 322 -5.38 24.81 -6.66
N ARG A 323 -5.38 26.00 -6.06
CA ARG A 323 -5.21 26.20 -4.63
C ARG A 323 -6.45 26.81 -4.00
N PHE A 324 -6.79 26.35 -2.80
CA PHE A 324 -7.88 26.89 -2.01
C PHE A 324 -7.46 28.21 -1.36
N ASP A 325 -8.24 29.26 -1.61
CA ASP A 325 -8.13 30.54 -0.92
C ASP A 325 -9.18 30.61 0.19
N MET A 326 -8.71 30.62 1.44
CA MET A 326 -9.56 30.72 2.63
C MET A 326 -10.33 32.04 2.73
N ALA A 327 -9.76 33.15 2.27
CA ALA A 327 -10.39 34.46 2.43
C ALA A 327 -11.59 34.60 1.49
N SER A 328 -11.46 34.08 0.27
CA SER A 328 -12.54 34.08 -0.72
C SER A 328 -13.39 32.82 -0.69
N THR A 329 -12.96 31.76 -0.02
CA THR A 329 -13.55 30.41 -0.05
C THR A 329 -13.70 29.85 -1.46
N THR A 330 -12.71 30.12 -2.33
CA THR A 330 -12.73 29.67 -3.73
C THR A 330 -11.44 28.95 -4.14
N TRP A 331 -11.54 28.16 -5.21
CA TRP A 331 -10.38 27.53 -5.85
C TRP A 331 -9.84 28.44 -6.94
N THR A 332 -8.54 28.72 -6.88
CA THR A 332 -7.85 29.56 -7.85
C THR A 332 -6.79 28.75 -8.58
N ALA A 333 -6.71 28.90 -9.90
CA ALA A 333 -5.71 28.19 -10.69
C ALA A 333 -4.31 28.64 -10.25
N VAL A 334 -3.44 27.69 -9.94
CA VAL A 334 -2.04 27.94 -9.63
C VAL A 334 -1.34 28.27 -10.96
N PRO A 335 -0.79 29.48 -11.14
CA PRO A 335 -0.09 29.82 -12.36
C PRO A 335 1.12 28.91 -12.57
N ALA A 336 1.40 28.52 -13.82
CA ALA A 336 2.56 27.68 -14.14
C ALA A 336 3.89 28.26 -13.60
N ALA A 337 4.02 29.59 -13.57
CA ALA A 337 5.19 30.29 -13.02
C ALA A 337 5.35 30.15 -11.49
N GLU A 338 4.28 29.80 -10.77
CA GLU A 338 4.33 29.54 -9.34
C GLU A 338 4.73 28.10 -9.05
N LEU A 339 4.24 27.15 -9.85
CA LEU A 339 4.72 25.78 -9.82
C LEU A 339 6.24 25.76 -10.02
N GLN A 340 6.80 26.60 -10.90
CA GLN A 340 8.26 26.72 -11.16
C GLN A 340 9.13 26.95 -9.91
N ASN A 341 8.55 27.34 -8.78
CA ASN A 341 9.24 27.52 -7.51
C ASN A 341 9.37 26.24 -6.67
N GLU A 342 9.00 25.06 -7.18
CA GLU A 342 9.39 23.81 -6.55
C GLU A 342 10.88 23.52 -6.81
N TYR A 343 11.73 23.76 -5.81
CA TYR A 343 13.18 23.78 -5.96
C TYR A 343 13.84 22.40 -5.88
N HIS A 344 13.20 21.31 -6.32
CA HIS A 344 13.79 19.99 -6.11
C HIS A 344 14.81 19.59 -7.20
N LEU A 345 15.90 18.95 -6.79
CA LEU A 345 17.01 18.54 -7.64
C LEU A 345 17.01 17.03 -7.81
N HIS A 346 17.23 16.52 -9.02
CA HIS A 346 17.34 15.10 -9.30
C HIS A 346 18.72 14.72 -9.83
N LEU A 347 19.25 13.60 -9.35
CA LEU A 347 20.50 13.05 -9.88
C LEU A 347 20.25 12.32 -11.20
N THR A 348 20.93 12.76 -12.24
CA THR A 348 20.98 12.12 -13.56
C THR A 348 22.40 11.57 -13.81
N PRO A 349 22.62 10.71 -14.83
CA PRO A 349 23.96 10.31 -15.25
C PRO A 349 24.90 11.51 -15.54
N GLU A 350 24.33 12.65 -15.93
CA GLU A 350 25.04 13.89 -16.26
C GLU A 350 25.35 14.76 -15.02
N GLY A 351 24.80 14.42 -13.84
CA GLY A 351 24.91 15.20 -12.60
C GLY A 351 23.53 15.59 -12.05
N TRP A 352 23.48 16.48 -11.05
CA TRP A 352 22.16 16.93 -10.58
C TRP A 352 21.56 18.01 -11.47
N VAL A 353 20.30 17.81 -11.81
CA VAL A 353 19.49 18.68 -12.66
C VAL A 353 18.31 19.20 -11.84
N ARG A 354 17.95 20.48 -12.00
CA ARG A 354 16.73 21.02 -11.40
C ARG A 354 15.52 20.46 -12.12
N CYS A 355 14.54 19.99 -11.36
CA CYS A 355 13.22 19.75 -11.92
C CYS A 355 12.50 21.09 -12.05
N ASP A 356 12.10 21.41 -13.28
CA ASP A 356 11.21 22.51 -13.58
C ASP A 356 9.81 21.90 -13.78
N PRO A 357 8.79 22.21 -12.99
CA PRO A 357 7.46 21.61 -13.15
C PRO A 357 6.72 22.04 -14.44
N THR A 358 7.30 22.91 -15.27
CA THR A 358 6.86 23.11 -16.67
C THR A 358 7.51 22.15 -17.67
N ILE A 359 8.29 21.19 -17.15
CA ILE A 359 8.93 20.12 -17.90
C ILE A 359 7.90 19.31 -18.70
N GLU A 360 8.28 18.96 -19.93
CA GLU A 360 7.56 17.99 -20.72
C GLU A 360 7.53 16.63 -20.01
N GLN A 361 6.40 16.32 -19.39
CA GLN A 361 6.09 14.99 -18.89
C GLN A 361 5.27 14.24 -19.93
N THR A 362 5.43 12.92 -19.97
CA THR A 362 4.85 12.06 -21.00
C THR A 362 4.18 10.86 -20.38
N LEU A 363 3.10 10.44 -21.01
CA LEU A 363 2.31 9.28 -20.62
C LEU A 363 2.31 8.28 -21.77
N GLU A 364 2.77 7.06 -21.50
CA GLU A 364 2.69 5.92 -22.40
C GLU A 364 1.80 4.83 -21.79
N PHE A 365 0.99 4.18 -22.62
CA PHE A 365 0.03 3.15 -22.18
C PHE A 365 0.42 1.79 -22.78
N PRO A 366 1.35 1.05 -22.15
CA PRO A 366 1.83 -0.23 -22.69
C PRO A 366 0.80 -1.38 -22.60
N GLY A 367 -0.38 -1.13 -22.04
CA GLY A 367 -1.35 -2.16 -21.66
C GLY A 367 -1.10 -2.71 -20.26
N ASN A 368 -1.72 -3.85 -19.93
CA ASN A 368 -1.62 -4.50 -18.62
C ASN A 368 -2.06 -3.61 -17.44
N ASN A 369 -3.03 -2.71 -17.66
CA ASN A 369 -3.55 -1.77 -16.65
C ASN A 369 -2.49 -0.84 -16.05
N ARG A 370 -1.49 -0.44 -16.85
CA ARG A 370 -0.43 0.48 -16.42
C ARG A 370 -0.26 1.67 -17.34
N VAL A 371 0.19 2.76 -16.75
CA VAL A 371 0.71 3.94 -17.45
C VAL A 371 2.19 4.07 -17.10
N LEU A 372 2.97 4.50 -18.06
CA LEU A 372 4.38 4.84 -17.89
C LEU A 372 4.50 6.36 -17.97
N TRP A 373 4.98 6.93 -16.89
CA TRP A 373 5.37 8.32 -16.78
C TRP A 373 6.83 8.48 -17.15
N THR A 374 7.13 9.49 -17.97
CA THR A 374 8.50 9.95 -18.21
C THR A 374 8.59 11.45 -17.99
N ASP A 375 9.51 11.88 -17.15
CA ASP A 375 9.98 13.25 -17.05
C ASP A 375 11.12 13.42 -18.07
N VAL A 376 10.89 14.14 -19.18
CA VAL A 376 11.81 14.14 -20.34
C VAL A 376 13.20 14.70 -20.00
N PRO A 377 13.35 15.83 -19.31
CA PRO A 377 14.65 16.47 -19.07
C PRO A 377 15.47 15.77 -18.00
N THR A 378 14.85 15.15 -17.00
CA THR A 378 15.58 14.34 -16.01
C THR A 378 15.74 12.88 -16.46
N GLY A 379 14.94 12.44 -17.44
CA GLY A 379 14.86 11.06 -17.86
C GLY A 379 14.20 10.13 -16.84
N LEU A 380 13.59 10.67 -15.77
CA LEU A 380 12.94 9.90 -14.71
C LEU A 380 11.72 9.15 -15.23
N ARG A 381 11.60 7.86 -14.89
CA ARG A 381 10.49 7.02 -15.33
C ARG A 381 9.86 6.25 -14.19
N TYR A 382 8.53 6.24 -14.20
CA TYR A 382 7.70 5.52 -13.24
C TYR A 382 6.61 4.76 -13.98
N SER A 383 6.35 3.53 -13.57
CA SER A 383 5.16 2.82 -14.01
C SER A 383 4.11 2.89 -12.92
N GLU A 384 2.93 3.42 -13.25
CA GLU A 384 1.81 3.50 -12.34
C GLU A 384 0.71 2.50 -12.71
N ALA A 385 0.16 1.81 -11.72
CA ALA A 385 -1.05 1.00 -11.83
C ALA A 385 -2.18 1.65 -11.05
N LEU A 386 -3.40 1.59 -11.59
CA LEU A 386 -4.60 2.14 -10.94
C LEU A 386 -5.55 1.01 -10.53
N GLY A 387 -6.06 1.06 -9.30
CA GLY A 387 -7.22 0.30 -8.87
C GLY A 387 -8.43 1.22 -8.72
N VAL A 388 -9.63 0.78 -9.08
CA VAL A 388 -10.85 1.60 -9.00
C VAL A 388 -11.82 1.08 -7.94
N LYS A 389 -12.20 1.94 -7.00
CA LYS A 389 -13.22 1.74 -5.98
C LYS A 389 -14.45 2.57 -6.33
N LYS A 390 -15.62 1.94 -6.42
CA LYS A 390 -16.88 2.67 -6.58
C LYS A 390 -17.19 3.39 -5.26
N ALA A 391 -17.18 4.72 -5.28
CA ALA A 391 -17.41 5.54 -4.09
C ALA A 391 -18.84 6.09 -4.03
N SER A 392 -19.59 6.04 -5.14
CA SER A 392 -20.97 6.55 -5.25
C SER A 392 -21.87 6.16 -4.06
N GLY A 393 -22.37 7.15 -3.33
CA GLY A 393 -23.25 6.96 -2.17
C GLY A 393 -22.55 6.58 -0.87
N GLU A 394 -21.24 6.36 -0.88
CA GLU A 394 -20.44 6.11 0.32
C GLU A 394 -20.19 7.40 1.08
N ALA A 395 -20.08 7.30 2.41
CA ALA A 395 -19.73 8.44 3.24
C ALA A 395 -18.32 8.94 2.90
N ILE A 396 -18.16 10.24 2.70
CA ILE A 396 -16.86 10.85 2.38
C ILE A 396 -15.86 10.55 3.49
N ASN A 397 -16.30 10.62 4.75
CA ASN A 397 -15.50 10.28 5.94
C ASN A 397 -14.84 8.89 5.90
N THR A 398 -15.42 7.91 5.19
CA THR A 398 -14.79 6.58 4.99
C THR A 398 -13.41 6.69 4.33
N PHE A 399 -13.22 7.69 3.48
CA PHE A 399 -11.98 7.91 2.72
C PHE A 399 -11.08 8.95 3.40
N LEU A 400 -11.64 9.84 4.23
CA LEU A 400 -10.89 10.89 4.90
C LEU A 400 -10.09 10.43 6.13
N TYR A 401 -10.63 9.48 6.89
CA TYR A 401 -10.14 9.20 8.24
C TYR A 401 -8.63 8.87 8.30
N GLY A 402 -8.11 8.18 7.27
CA GLY A 402 -6.69 7.80 7.20
C GLY A 402 -5.69 8.97 7.20
N TYR A 403 -6.15 10.21 7.05
CA TYR A 403 -5.30 11.40 6.98
C TYR A 403 -5.72 12.48 8.00
N GLY A 404 -6.52 12.10 9.01
CA GLY A 404 -6.90 13.00 10.11
C GLY A 404 -7.92 14.08 9.74
N LEU A 405 -8.68 13.87 8.66
CA LEU A 405 -9.64 14.84 8.14
C LEU A 405 -11.07 14.37 8.35
N THR A 406 -11.98 15.33 8.49
CA THR A 406 -13.40 15.07 8.75
C THR A 406 -14.28 15.96 7.86
N ALA A 407 -15.27 15.34 7.24
CA ALA A 407 -16.39 15.96 6.55
C ALA A 407 -17.62 16.01 7.46
N ALA A 408 -18.64 16.76 7.04
CA ALA A 408 -19.97 16.60 7.60
C ALA A 408 -20.42 15.12 7.56
N GLU A 409 -21.04 14.61 8.62
CA GLU A 409 -21.44 13.19 8.70
C GLU A 409 -22.41 12.78 7.58
N THR A 410 -23.17 13.73 7.06
CA THR A 410 -24.11 13.55 5.95
C THR A 410 -23.46 13.64 4.58
N ALA A 411 -22.17 13.99 4.50
CA ALA A 411 -21.47 14.12 3.23
C ALA A 411 -21.22 12.74 2.64
N ILE A 412 -21.85 12.49 1.49
CA ILE A 412 -21.69 11.27 0.70
C ILE A 412 -21.15 11.63 -0.67
N PHE A 413 -20.45 10.71 -1.30
CA PHE A 413 -20.03 10.89 -2.67
C PHE A 413 -21.22 10.93 -3.63
N PRO A 414 -21.17 11.79 -4.65
CA PRO A 414 -22.23 11.91 -5.65
C PRO A 414 -22.37 10.65 -6.50
N ALA A 415 -23.44 10.61 -7.29
CA ALA A 415 -23.65 9.53 -8.26
C ALA A 415 -22.46 9.45 -9.24
N ALA A 416 -22.07 8.24 -9.62
CA ALA A 416 -20.92 7.96 -10.50
C ALA A 416 -19.52 8.29 -9.93
N ALA A 417 -19.42 8.65 -8.64
CA ALA A 417 -18.14 8.86 -7.99
C ALA A 417 -17.27 7.59 -7.94
N GLU A 418 -16.00 7.76 -8.29
CA GLU A 418 -14.98 6.72 -8.27
C GLU A 418 -13.74 7.20 -7.52
N PHE A 419 -13.17 6.32 -6.72
CA PHE A 419 -11.90 6.54 -6.06
C PHE A 419 -10.87 5.61 -6.67
N TYR A 420 -9.69 6.12 -6.95
CA TYR A 420 -8.59 5.38 -7.53
C TYR A 420 -7.46 5.23 -6.52
N GLN A 421 -6.84 4.08 -6.56
CA GLN A 421 -5.69 3.76 -5.74
C GLN A 421 -4.52 3.57 -6.69
N ALA A 422 -3.62 4.54 -6.69
CA ALA A 422 -2.42 4.51 -7.52
C ALA A 422 -1.30 3.76 -6.81
N ILE A 423 -0.51 3.04 -7.61
CA ILE A 423 0.77 2.48 -7.18
C ILE A 423 1.81 2.90 -8.19
N SER A 424 2.84 3.60 -7.74
CA SER A 424 3.93 4.04 -8.58
C SER A 424 5.16 3.18 -8.33
N VAL A 425 5.71 2.62 -9.40
CA VAL A 425 6.92 1.82 -9.37
C VAL A 425 8.00 2.54 -10.17
N PRO A 426 9.05 3.06 -9.53
CA PRO A 426 10.15 3.69 -10.23
C PRO A 426 10.89 2.63 -11.06
N LEU A 427 11.27 3.00 -12.28
CA LEU A 427 11.98 2.09 -13.20
C LEU A 427 13.51 2.25 -13.14
N GLN A 428 13.97 3.15 -12.29
CA GLN A 428 15.36 3.52 -12.08
C GLN A 428 15.54 4.11 -10.67
N ASP A 429 16.78 4.06 -10.16
CA ASP A 429 17.10 4.71 -8.90
C ASP A 429 16.87 6.22 -9.05
N ILE A 430 16.21 6.81 -8.07
CA ILE A 430 15.88 8.23 -8.02
C ILE A 430 16.53 8.79 -6.78
N TYR A 431 17.26 9.87 -6.98
CA TYR A 431 17.88 10.63 -5.91
C TYR A 431 17.37 12.05 -6.03
N THR A 432 16.61 12.50 -5.04
CA THR A 432 15.99 13.82 -5.06
C THR A 432 16.37 14.60 -3.81
N ILE A 433 16.67 15.89 -3.97
CA ILE A 433 16.89 16.82 -2.85
C ILE A 433 15.83 17.90 -2.90
N TYR A 434 15.19 18.16 -1.76
CA TYR A 434 14.27 19.27 -1.55
C TYR A 434 14.96 20.31 -0.65
N PRO A 435 15.52 21.39 -1.20
CA PRO A 435 16.08 22.47 -0.41
C PRO A 435 14.97 23.32 0.21
N GLU A 436 15.20 23.83 1.42
CA GLU A 436 14.24 24.70 2.14
C GLU A 436 14.06 26.08 1.50
N ARG A 437 15.03 26.51 0.68
CA ARG A 437 15.00 27.81 0.02
C ARG A 437 15.21 27.68 -1.47
N ALA A 438 14.65 28.67 -2.16
CA ALA A 438 14.92 28.94 -3.55
C ALA A 438 16.43 29.01 -3.82
N ILE A 439 16.94 28.08 -4.61
CA ILE A 439 18.28 28.21 -5.18
C ILE A 439 18.12 28.98 -6.50
N PRO A 440 18.52 30.26 -6.60
CA PRO A 440 18.45 30.98 -7.86
C PRO A 440 19.38 30.34 -8.89
N ILE A 441 18.83 29.87 -10.01
CA ILE A 441 19.59 29.26 -11.11
C ILE A 441 19.39 30.08 -12.38
N ASP A 442 20.44 30.72 -12.87
CA ASP A 442 20.50 31.22 -14.25
C ASP A 442 20.91 30.06 -15.18
N GLY A 443 19.92 29.32 -15.69
CA GLY A 443 20.01 28.54 -16.93
C GLY A 443 21.15 27.50 -17.07
N GLY A 444 21.38 26.62 -16.09
CA GLY A 444 22.32 25.50 -16.24
C GLY A 444 22.34 24.49 -15.08
N SER A 445 23.00 23.34 -15.28
CA SER A 445 23.31 22.34 -14.24
C SER A 445 24.00 23.01 -13.06
N LEU A 446 23.45 22.85 -11.84
CA LEU A 446 24.05 23.37 -10.61
C LEU A 446 25.42 22.73 -10.33
N PHE A 447 25.74 21.58 -10.91
CA PHE A 447 26.98 20.88 -10.59
C PHE A 447 27.82 20.62 -11.84
N PRO A 448 29.14 20.54 -11.70
CA PRO A 448 30.01 20.11 -12.78
C PRO A 448 29.52 18.77 -13.37
N PRO A 449 29.49 18.61 -14.70
CA PRO A 449 29.06 17.38 -15.33
C PRO A 449 29.81 16.16 -14.78
N GLY A 450 29.06 15.12 -14.39
CA GLY A 450 29.61 13.88 -13.84
C GLY A 450 29.91 13.87 -12.35
N MET A 451 29.58 14.93 -11.59
CA MET A 451 29.63 14.89 -10.12
C MET A 451 28.35 14.33 -9.52
N THR A 452 28.48 13.20 -8.80
CA THR A 452 27.37 12.48 -8.17
C THR A 452 27.42 12.51 -6.64
N SER A 453 28.54 12.96 -6.04
CA SER A 453 28.75 13.00 -4.59
C SER A 453 28.51 14.38 -4.00
N LEU A 454 27.54 14.49 -3.09
CA LEU A 454 27.27 15.73 -2.33
C LEU A 454 28.48 16.19 -1.51
N ARG A 455 29.34 15.25 -1.08
CA ARG A 455 30.57 15.54 -0.32
C ARG A 455 31.66 16.15 -1.19
N GLU A 456 31.77 15.71 -2.44
CA GLU A 456 32.74 16.26 -3.40
C GLU A 456 32.30 17.64 -3.87
N ILE A 457 31.00 17.82 -4.10
CA ILE A 457 30.36 19.10 -4.41
C ILE A 457 30.63 20.14 -3.31
N ALA A 458 30.42 19.78 -2.03
CA ALA A 458 30.65 20.67 -0.90
C ALA A 458 32.13 21.09 -0.73
N ALA A 459 33.06 20.31 -1.27
CA ALA A 459 34.50 20.52 -1.19
C ALA A 459 35.07 21.40 -2.33
N LEU A 460 34.25 21.85 -3.29
CA LEU A 460 34.69 22.72 -4.37
C LEU A 460 34.95 24.15 -3.86
N GLU A 461 36.17 24.65 -4.06
CA GLU A 461 36.56 26.02 -3.69
C GLU A 461 36.14 27.05 -4.75
N ASP A 462 36.09 26.65 -6.03
CA ASP A 462 35.80 27.52 -7.19
C ASP A 462 34.36 27.40 -7.71
N PHE A 463 33.48 26.70 -6.99
CA PHE A 463 32.09 26.57 -7.37
C PHE A 463 31.32 27.83 -6.91
N PRO A 464 30.70 28.59 -7.82
CA PRO A 464 30.10 29.90 -7.50
C PRO A 464 28.98 29.85 -6.48
N PHE A 465 28.41 28.67 -6.22
CA PHE A 465 27.38 28.45 -5.18
C PHE A 465 27.87 27.58 -4.01
N ALA A 466 29.18 27.39 -3.84
CA ALA A 466 29.72 26.52 -2.80
C ALA A 466 29.38 26.98 -1.39
N ASN A 467 29.28 28.30 -1.18
CA ASN A 467 28.93 28.87 0.11
C ASN A 467 27.42 28.76 0.37
N GLU A 468 26.55 29.06 -0.61
CA GLU A 468 25.10 28.82 -0.47
C GLU A 468 24.79 27.32 -0.29
N PHE A 469 25.47 26.43 -1.01
CA PHE A 469 25.31 24.98 -0.86
C PHE A 469 25.78 24.48 0.52
N ARG A 470 26.86 25.03 1.07
CA ARG A 470 27.31 24.74 2.45
C ARG A 470 26.38 25.32 3.50
N GLU A 471 25.77 26.48 3.24
CA GLU A 471 24.73 27.05 4.10
C GLU A 471 23.44 26.20 4.07
N VAL A 472 23.00 25.73 2.90
CA VAL A 472 21.82 24.83 2.75
C VAL A 472 22.07 23.42 3.27
N MET A 473 23.29 22.90 3.19
CA MET A 473 23.65 21.59 3.76
C MET A 473 24.07 21.69 5.25
N GLY A 474 24.36 22.90 5.74
CA GLY A 474 24.79 23.21 7.10
C GLY A 474 23.67 23.72 8.01
N GLU A 475 22.64 24.36 7.44
CA GLU A 475 21.35 24.67 8.04
C GLU A 475 20.24 24.01 7.20
N GLU A 476 19.54 23.07 7.84
CA GLU A 476 18.23 22.48 7.49
C GLU A 476 18.00 22.17 5.98
N VAL A 477 18.46 20.99 5.55
CA VAL A 477 17.90 20.30 4.38
C VAL A 477 16.51 19.77 4.76
N LEU A 478 15.45 20.25 4.08
CA LEU A 478 14.07 19.82 4.35
C LEU A 478 13.93 18.29 4.19
N MET A 479 14.46 17.75 3.08
CA MET A 479 14.44 16.31 2.83
C MET A 479 15.40 15.87 1.73
N VAL A 480 16.06 14.72 1.94
CA VAL A 480 16.75 13.97 0.87
C VAL A 480 16.00 12.66 0.66
N TYR A 481 15.50 12.45 -0.56
CA TYR A 481 14.80 11.24 -0.96
C TYR A 481 15.72 10.33 -1.76
N PHE A 482 15.72 9.07 -1.37
CA PHE A 482 16.38 7.98 -2.08
C PHE A 482 15.33 6.93 -2.41
N VAL A 483 15.09 6.69 -3.68
CA VAL A 483 14.13 5.69 -4.16
C VAL A 483 14.90 4.71 -5.05
N ARG A 484 14.86 3.41 -4.74
CA ARG A 484 15.64 2.40 -5.47
C ARG A 484 14.83 1.85 -6.64
N GLY A 485 15.21 2.08 -7.89
CA GLY A 485 14.58 1.59 -9.13
C GLY A 485 14.60 0.10 -9.37
N ALA A 486 14.82 -0.70 -8.33
CA ALA A 486 14.48 -2.11 -8.39
C ALA A 486 12.95 -2.25 -8.38
N PRO A 487 12.40 -3.38 -8.84
CA PRO A 487 10.97 -3.75 -8.71
C PRO A 487 10.38 -3.69 -7.28
N GLY A 488 11.15 -3.23 -6.28
CA GLY A 488 10.82 -3.13 -4.86
C GLY A 488 10.80 -1.76 -4.21
N ALA A 489 11.21 -0.66 -4.84
CA ALA A 489 10.89 0.66 -4.28
C ALA A 489 9.53 1.15 -4.78
N VAL A 490 8.51 0.31 -4.56
CA VAL A 490 7.14 0.69 -4.85
C VAL A 490 6.76 1.86 -3.94
N GLN A 491 6.55 3.03 -4.52
CA GLN A 491 6.01 4.19 -3.82
C GLN A 491 4.48 4.13 -3.86
N MET A 492 3.87 4.24 -2.69
CA MET A 492 2.45 4.49 -2.62
C MET A 492 2.22 5.98 -2.71
N ASN A 493 1.84 6.45 -3.88
CA ASN A 493 1.09 7.69 -3.95
C ASN A 493 -0.30 7.38 -3.39
N THR A 494 -0.61 7.90 -2.21
CA THR A 494 -1.93 7.70 -1.59
C THR A 494 -3.05 8.23 -2.48
N GLY A 495 -4.18 7.50 -2.42
CA GLY A 495 -5.53 7.83 -2.90
C GLY A 495 -5.71 9.00 -3.88
N LEU A 496 -6.15 8.67 -5.09
CA LEU A 496 -6.36 9.57 -6.20
C LEU A 496 -7.82 9.44 -6.63
N MET A 497 -8.63 10.49 -6.72
CA MET A 497 -10.08 10.35 -6.89
C MET A 497 -10.56 10.99 -8.19
N VAL A 498 -10.96 10.21 -9.20
CA VAL A 498 -11.68 10.76 -10.37
C VAL A 498 -13.16 10.72 -10.10
N LEU A 499 -13.73 11.89 -9.90
CA LEU A 499 -15.16 12.05 -9.76
C LEU A 499 -15.66 12.60 -11.07
N ILE A 500 -16.55 11.85 -11.71
CA ILE A 500 -17.21 12.35 -12.90
C ILE A 500 -18.06 13.59 -12.54
N ASP A 501 -18.48 13.78 -11.27
CA ASP A 501 -19.26 14.95 -10.82
C ASP A 501 -19.03 15.42 -9.34
N GLY A 502 -17.78 15.41 -8.82
CA GLY A 502 -17.35 16.21 -7.64
C GLY A 502 -16.90 15.55 -6.31
N LEU A 503 -15.88 16.20 -5.70
CA LEU A 503 -15.12 16.08 -4.39
C LEU A 503 -13.81 15.25 -4.21
N LEU A 504 -12.67 15.89 -4.48
CA LEU A 504 -11.26 15.47 -4.38
C LEU A 504 -10.66 15.26 -2.96
N TYR A 505 -9.64 14.38 -2.82
CA TYR A 505 -8.93 14.04 -1.55
C TYR A 505 -7.51 13.38 -1.79
N PRO A 506 -6.52 13.32 -0.85
CA PRO A 506 -5.15 13.69 -1.17
C PRO A 506 -4.09 12.58 -1.34
N GLY A 507 -3.03 12.98 -2.07
CA GLY A 507 -1.66 12.49 -1.96
C GLY A 507 -1.01 12.78 -0.61
N GLU A 508 0.23 12.33 -0.43
CA GLU A 508 0.92 12.24 0.87
C GLU A 508 0.83 13.52 1.71
N SER A 509 0.15 13.47 2.85
CA SER A 509 0.25 14.54 3.85
C SER A 509 1.64 14.49 4.50
N ARG A 510 2.43 15.55 4.38
CA ARG A 510 3.61 15.81 5.21
C ARG A 510 3.26 16.11 6.68
N ALA A 511 1.99 16.23 7.02
CA ALA A 511 1.52 16.65 8.33
C ALA A 511 1.22 15.47 9.28
N GLN A 512 2.26 14.93 9.93
CA GLN A 512 2.02 14.23 11.20
C GLN A 512 1.74 15.28 12.30
N GLY A 513 0.52 15.29 12.86
CA GLY A 513 0.21 16.04 14.09
C GLY A 513 -0.55 17.37 13.94
N VAL A 514 -1.54 17.45 13.05
CA VAL A 514 -2.38 18.65 12.89
C VAL A 514 -3.19 18.96 14.19
N PRO A 515 -3.04 20.14 14.82
CA PRO A 515 -3.83 20.54 15.98
C PRO A 515 -5.34 20.70 15.69
N GLU A 516 -6.21 20.46 16.69
CA GLU A 516 -7.68 20.60 16.57
C GLU A 516 -8.16 21.95 15.99
N THR A 517 -7.36 23.01 16.07
CA THR A 517 -7.67 24.35 15.54
C THR A 517 -7.75 24.44 14.02
N TYR A 518 -7.26 23.43 13.28
CA TYR A 518 -7.32 23.39 11.81
C TYR A 518 -8.54 22.64 11.26
N LEU A 519 -9.38 22.07 12.13
CA LEU A 519 -10.61 21.35 11.73
C LEU A 519 -11.62 22.26 11.01
N ASP A 520 -11.69 23.54 11.39
CA ASP A 520 -12.61 24.51 10.77
C ASP A 520 -12.13 24.93 9.37
N PHE A 521 -10.81 25.05 9.15
CA PHE A 521 -10.22 25.25 7.83
C PHE A 521 -10.52 24.08 6.91
N ASN A 522 -10.28 22.86 7.39
CA ASN A 522 -10.51 21.63 6.63
C ASN A 522 -11.98 21.45 6.24
N ARG A 523 -12.89 21.77 7.16
CA ARG A 523 -14.33 21.74 6.90
C ARG A 523 -14.74 22.81 5.89
N ALA A 524 -14.24 24.04 6.02
CA ALA A 524 -14.55 25.12 5.08
C ALA A 524 -14.00 24.86 3.67
N ALA A 525 -12.78 24.33 3.55
CA ALA A 525 -12.19 23.92 2.27
C ALA A 525 -13.02 22.80 1.62
N LEU A 526 -13.40 21.78 2.39
CA LEU A 526 -14.20 20.67 1.91
C LEU A 526 -15.64 21.08 1.52
N ASP A 527 -16.29 21.94 2.31
CA ASP A 527 -17.64 22.44 2.04
C ASP A 527 -17.67 23.37 0.81
N ALA A 528 -16.64 24.20 0.66
CA ALA A 528 -16.46 25.07 -0.51
C ALA A 528 -16.12 24.27 -1.78
N MET A 529 -15.31 23.20 -1.68
CA MET A 529 -15.09 22.23 -2.77
C MET A 529 -16.40 21.57 -3.20
N THR A 530 -17.18 21.09 -2.23
CA THR A 530 -18.49 20.46 -2.49
C THR A 530 -19.40 21.43 -3.24
N SER A 531 -19.42 22.69 -2.80
CA SER A 531 -20.26 23.74 -3.39
C SER A 531 -19.78 24.22 -4.76
N ALA A 532 -18.47 24.33 -4.98
CA ALA A 532 -17.87 24.71 -6.26
C ALA A 532 -18.06 23.62 -7.32
N ALA A 533 -17.92 22.35 -6.95
CA ALA A 533 -18.20 21.21 -7.84
C ALA A 533 -19.68 21.16 -8.26
N ILE A 534 -20.61 21.59 -7.40
CA ILE A 534 -22.04 21.72 -7.72
C ILE A 534 -22.32 22.89 -8.69
N ALA A 535 -21.50 23.95 -8.66
CA ALA A 535 -21.78 25.20 -9.36
C ALA A 535 -21.19 25.29 -10.78
N THR A 536 -20.18 24.47 -11.13
CA THR A 536 -19.50 24.49 -12.44
C THR A 536 -20.03 23.46 -13.46
N LEU A 537 -21.18 22.84 -13.19
CA LEU A 537 -21.81 21.86 -14.08
C LEU A 537 -22.80 22.54 -15.07
N PRO A 538 -22.85 22.10 -16.34
CA PRO A 538 -24.01 22.30 -17.21
C PRO A 538 -25.24 21.46 -16.80
#